data_AF-A0A945TUS2-F1
#
_entry.id   AF-A0A945TUS2-F1
#
_cell.length_a   1.000
_cell.length_b   1.000
_cell.length_c   1.000
_cell.angle_alpha   90.00
_cell.angle_beta   90.00
_cell.angle_gamma   90.00
#
_symmetry.space_group_name_H-M   'P 1'
#
loop_
_entity.id
_entity.type
_entity.pdbx_description
1 polymer ?
#
loop_
_entity_poly.entity_id
_entity_poly.type
_entity_poly.pdbx_seq_one_letter_code
_entity_poly.pdbx_strand_id
1 'polypeptide(L)'
;MTEKKLTGNEMFEVVKKECERILEKVKVKGTKRQSGVLFFINRNSIVGWYEDGDEEKDGKYFGEIENRKPNGQGTHTYSNGERYVGKWKGGSPWIGTKYSKNGKTLGKWVNGKFQ
;
A
#
# COMPACT_ATOMS: atom_id res chain seq x y z
N MET A 1 -38.64 33.55 17.22
CA MET A 1 -37.64 32.58 16.72
C MET A 1 -37.89 31.30 17.49
N THR A 2 -38.29 30.22 16.82
CA THR A 2 -38.68 28.96 17.48
C THR A 2 -37.43 28.11 17.69
N GLU A 3 -36.97 28.00 18.94
CA GLU A 3 -36.02 26.96 19.34
C GLU A 3 -36.74 25.61 19.25
N LYS A 4 -36.45 24.84 18.20
CA LYS A 4 -36.83 23.43 18.16
C LYS A 4 -35.96 22.70 19.18
N LYS A 5 -36.54 22.33 20.32
CA LYS A 5 -35.95 21.34 21.24
C LYS A 5 -35.82 20.03 20.48
N LEU A 6 -34.60 19.71 20.08
CA LEU A 6 -34.27 18.43 19.48
C LEU A 6 -34.34 17.36 20.56
N THR A 7 -35.00 16.25 20.26
CA THR A 7 -34.97 15.07 21.12
C THR A 7 -33.55 14.46 21.13
N GLY A 8 -33.20 13.70 22.16
CA GLY A 8 -31.85 13.12 22.29
C GLY A 8 -31.39 12.35 21.05
N ASN A 9 -32.31 11.66 20.38
CA ASN A 9 -32.04 10.93 19.14
C ASN A 9 -31.78 11.86 17.95
N GLU A 10 -32.57 12.93 17.79
CA GLU A 10 -32.34 13.91 16.71
C GLU A 10 -31.03 14.68 16.92
N MET A 11 -30.71 14.98 18.18
CA MET A 11 -29.43 15.61 18.53
C MET A 11 -28.26 14.67 18.21
N PHE A 12 -28.39 13.36 18.47
CA PHE A 12 -27.37 12.37 18.12
C PHE A 12 -27.16 12.26 16.60
N GLU A 13 -28.24 12.25 15.80
CA GLU A 13 -28.14 12.22 14.33
C GLU A 13 -27.52 13.50 13.77
N VAL A 14 -27.84 14.67 14.34
CA VAL A 14 -27.22 15.95 13.95
C VAL A 14 -25.72 15.95 14.28
N VAL A 15 -25.34 15.49 15.48
CA VAL A 15 -23.94 15.38 15.89
C VAL A 15 -23.18 14.38 15.03
N LYS A 16 -23.79 13.22 14.72
CA LYS A 16 -23.21 12.20 13.84
C LYS A 16 -22.96 12.74 12.44
N LYS A 17 -23.94 13.43 11.85
CA LYS A 17 -23.85 14.02 10.51
C LYS A 17 -22.79 15.12 10.43
N GLU A 18 -22.67 15.95 11.47
CA GLU A 18 -21.60 16.95 11.55
C GLU A 18 -20.23 16.30 11.76
N CYS A 19 -20.12 15.25 12.58
CA CYS A 19 -18.90 14.46 12.72
C CYS A 19 -18.46 13.84 11.39
N GLU A 20 -19.36 13.21 10.65
CA GLU A 20 -19.07 12.63 9.32
C GLU A 20 -18.61 13.70 8.33
N ARG A 21 -19.28 14.87 8.29
CA ARG A 21 -18.89 16.01 7.44
C ARG A 21 -17.51 16.56 7.81
N ILE A 22 -17.20 16.63 9.10
CA ILE A 22 -15.87 17.04 9.58
C ILE A 22 -14.83 15.98 9.22
N LEU A 23 -15.12 14.70 9.42
CA LEU A 23 -14.22 13.60 9.04
C LEU A 23 -13.96 13.56 7.53
N GLU A 24 -14.94 13.88 6.68
CA GLU A 24 -14.74 14.00 5.24
C GLU A 24 -13.86 15.19 4.84
N LYS A 25 -13.90 16.30 5.59
CA LYS A 25 -13.02 17.47 5.38
C LYS A 25 -11.63 17.29 6.01
N VAL A 26 -11.54 16.49 7.08
CA VAL A 26 -10.31 16.08 7.79
C VAL A 26 -9.66 14.86 7.15
N LYS A 27 -10.29 14.25 6.12
CA LYS A 27 -9.52 13.61 5.05
C LYS A 27 -8.68 14.70 4.41
N VAL A 28 -7.53 14.96 5.04
CA VAL A 28 -6.29 15.32 4.38
C VAL A 28 -6.26 14.52 3.07
N LYS A 29 -5.55 14.98 2.05
CA LYS A 29 -5.03 14.08 1.00
C LYS A 29 -4.06 13.04 1.61
N GLY A 30 -4.47 12.37 2.70
CA GLY A 30 -3.88 11.20 3.31
C GLY A 30 -4.06 10.14 2.26
N THR A 31 -3.00 10.01 1.47
CA THR A 31 -2.54 8.79 0.89
C THR A 31 -3.29 7.58 1.43
N LYS A 32 -4.29 7.11 0.67
CA LYS A 32 -4.96 5.84 0.99
C LYS A 32 -3.89 4.76 0.92
N ARG A 33 -3.43 4.29 2.10
CA ARG A 33 -2.74 3.02 2.20
C ARG A 33 -3.77 1.96 1.91
N GLN A 34 -3.62 1.31 0.78
CA GLN A 34 -4.50 0.25 0.32
C GLN A 34 -3.67 -1.00 0.09
N SER A 35 -4.13 -2.14 0.57
CA SER A 35 -3.55 -3.41 0.18
C SER A 35 -3.95 -3.72 -1.26
N GLY A 36 -3.00 -4.17 -2.08
CA GLY A 36 -3.29 -4.51 -3.47
C GLY A 36 -2.13 -5.22 -4.16
N VAL A 37 -2.28 -5.35 -5.48
CA VAL A 37 -1.29 -5.96 -6.37
C VAL A 37 -0.67 -4.89 -7.25
N LEU A 38 0.64 -4.98 -7.47
CA LEU A 38 1.36 -4.21 -8.50
C LEU A 38 2.29 -5.14 -9.27
N PHE A 39 2.59 -4.78 -10.50
CA PHE A 39 3.53 -5.47 -11.37
C PHE A 39 4.75 -4.57 -11.63
N PHE A 40 5.93 -5.14 -11.45
CA PHE A 40 7.20 -4.53 -11.78
C PHE A 40 7.56 -4.93 -13.20
N ILE A 41 7.47 -3.97 -14.12
CA ILE A 41 7.54 -4.21 -15.56
C ILE A 41 8.72 -3.44 -16.13
N ASN A 42 9.44 -4.07 -17.07
CA ASN A 42 10.43 -3.42 -17.93
C ASN A 42 9.94 -3.47 -19.38
N ARG A 43 9.36 -2.37 -19.87
CA ARG A 43 8.92 -2.22 -21.27
C ARG A 43 9.72 -1.11 -21.93
N ASN A 44 10.47 -1.43 -22.98
CA ASN A 44 11.23 -0.47 -23.78
C ASN A 44 12.09 0.48 -22.93
N SER A 45 12.82 -0.08 -21.96
CA SER A 45 13.67 0.66 -21.01
C SER A 45 12.94 1.54 -19.98
N ILE A 46 11.60 1.50 -19.93
CA ILE A 46 10.81 2.11 -18.86
C ILE A 46 10.55 1.05 -17.80
N VAL A 47 11.19 1.23 -16.65
CA VAL A 47 11.07 0.33 -15.49
C VAL A 47 10.21 0.98 -14.42
N GLY A 48 9.17 0.28 -13.96
CA GLY A 48 8.25 0.85 -12.98
C GLY A 48 7.22 -0.13 -12.40
N TRP A 49 6.41 0.40 -11.49
CA TRP A 49 5.28 -0.28 -10.88
C TRP A 49 3.99 0.08 -11.62
N TYR A 50 3.19 -0.94 -11.97
CA TYR A 50 1.95 -0.82 -12.72
C TYR A 50 0.85 -1.66 -12.06
N GLU A 51 -0.42 -1.29 -12.26
CA GLU A 51 -1.56 -2.03 -11.69
C GLU A 51 -1.87 -3.31 -12.47
N ASP A 52 -1.56 -3.32 -13.77
CA ASP A 52 -1.72 -4.46 -14.66
C ASP A 52 -0.37 -4.99 -15.15
N GLY A 53 -0.26 -6.31 -15.29
CA GLY A 53 0.93 -7.00 -15.78
C GLY A 53 0.65 -8.47 -16.06
N ASP A 54 1.66 -9.17 -16.58
CA ASP A 54 1.62 -10.60 -16.85
C ASP A 54 2.15 -11.38 -15.64
N GLU A 55 1.32 -12.18 -14.98
CA GLU A 55 1.71 -12.90 -13.76
C GLU A 55 2.85 -13.91 -13.97
N GLU A 56 3.04 -14.39 -15.20
CA GLU A 56 4.07 -15.37 -15.54
C GLU A 56 5.40 -14.71 -15.93
N LYS A 57 5.35 -13.46 -16.42
CA LYS A 57 6.53 -12.77 -16.98
C LYS A 57 7.02 -11.61 -16.13
N ASP A 58 6.13 -10.90 -15.45
CA ASP A 58 6.43 -9.69 -14.71
C ASP A 58 6.61 -9.98 -13.21
N GLY A 59 7.39 -9.13 -12.53
CA GLY A 59 7.56 -9.26 -11.09
C GLY A 59 6.28 -8.82 -10.36
N LYS A 60 5.67 -9.67 -9.54
CA LYS A 60 4.41 -9.37 -8.83
C LYS A 60 4.68 -8.89 -7.41
N TYR A 61 4.00 -7.83 -6.98
CA TYR A 61 3.99 -7.34 -5.60
C TYR A 61 2.60 -7.50 -5.03
N PHE A 62 2.52 -7.97 -3.79
CA PHE A 62 1.30 -7.99 -2.98
C PHE A 62 1.59 -7.35 -1.63
N GLY A 63 0.86 -6.30 -1.28
CA GLY A 63 1.04 -5.62 -0.01
C GLY A 63 0.46 -4.21 0.03
N GLU A 64 0.94 -3.42 0.98
CA GLU A 64 0.53 -2.03 1.17
C GLU A 64 1.04 -1.12 0.05
N ILE A 65 0.13 -0.37 -0.56
CA ILE A 65 0.39 0.55 -1.66
C ILE A 65 0.06 1.97 -1.22
N GLU A 66 0.98 2.88 -1.51
CA GLU A 66 0.82 4.31 -1.30
C GLU A 66 1.31 5.03 -2.56
N ASN A 67 0.51 5.96 -3.10
CA ASN A 67 0.86 6.72 -4.32
C ASN A 67 1.27 5.82 -5.49
N ARG A 68 0.51 4.74 -5.73
CA ARG A 68 0.74 3.75 -6.80
C ARG A 68 2.10 3.05 -6.73
N LYS A 69 2.71 3.00 -5.55
CA LYS A 69 3.99 2.31 -5.31
C LYS A 69 3.90 1.45 -4.06
N PRO A 70 4.66 0.34 -3.98
CA PRO A 70 4.84 -0.41 -2.74
C PRO A 70 5.31 0.48 -1.60
N ASN A 71 4.59 0.47 -0.48
CA ASN A 71 4.92 1.27 0.69
C ASN A 71 4.23 0.70 1.93
N GLY A 72 5.04 0.23 2.89
CA GLY A 72 4.57 -0.61 3.98
C GLY A 72 4.91 -2.08 3.76
N GLN A 73 4.22 -3.00 4.40
CA GLN A 73 4.52 -4.42 4.35
C GLN A 73 4.07 -5.05 3.04
N GLY A 74 4.90 -5.92 2.46
CA GLY A 74 4.50 -6.72 1.31
C GLY A 74 5.52 -7.76 0.87
N THR A 75 5.09 -8.54 -0.11
CA THR A 75 5.90 -9.56 -0.77
C THR A 75 6.07 -9.18 -2.23
N HIS A 76 7.30 -9.22 -2.73
CA HIS A 76 7.57 -9.10 -4.15
C HIS A 76 8.18 -10.40 -4.65
N THR A 77 7.53 -11.02 -5.62
CA THR A 77 8.05 -12.15 -6.38
C THR A 77 8.65 -11.61 -7.67
N TYR A 78 9.95 -11.84 -7.85
CA TYR A 78 10.66 -11.45 -9.07
C TYR A 78 10.31 -12.43 -10.20
N SER A 79 10.45 -12.02 -11.45
CA SER A 79 10.19 -12.87 -12.63
C SER A 79 11.08 -14.12 -12.71
N ASN A 80 12.23 -14.11 -12.03
CA ASN A 80 13.12 -15.28 -11.89
C ASN A 80 12.68 -16.25 -10.76
N GLY A 81 11.57 -15.99 -10.09
CA GLY A 81 11.02 -16.79 -8.99
C GLY A 81 11.65 -16.51 -7.61
N GLU A 82 12.64 -15.63 -7.50
CA GLU A 82 13.09 -15.14 -6.20
C GLU A 82 11.98 -14.34 -5.52
N ARG A 83 12.05 -14.20 -4.20
CA ARG A 83 11.08 -13.38 -3.46
C ARG A 83 11.73 -12.51 -2.41
N TYR A 84 11.18 -11.32 -2.23
CA TYR A 84 11.45 -10.45 -1.09
C TYR A 84 10.22 -10.38 -0.21
N VAL A 85 10.40 -10.52 1.10
CA VAL A 85 9.34 -10.33 2.10
C VAL A 85 9.81 -9.28 3.10
N GLY A 86 9.06 -8.20 3.22
CA GLY A 86 9.40 -7.14 4.16
C GLY A 86 8.70 -5.81 3.91
N LYS A 87 9.25 -4.78 4.55
CA LYS A 87 8.78 -3.40 4.48
C LYS A 87 9.36 -2.68 3.28
N TRP A 88 8.50 -1.97 2.59
CA TRP A 88 8.76 -1.12 1.44
C TRP A 88 8.64 0.35 1.82
N LYS A 89 9.38 1.22 1.12
CA LYS A 89 9.27 2.67 1.26
C LYS A 89 9.44 3.29 -0.12
N GLY A 90 8.42 4.00 -0.60
CA GLY A 90 8.49 4.73 -1.88
C GLY A 90 8.75 3.85 -3.12
N GLY A 91 8.35 2.58 -3.09
CA GLY A 91 8.56 1.62 -4.16
C GLY A 91 9.88 0.85 -4.13
N SER A 92 10.66 0.98 -3.06
CA SER A 92 11.91 0.24 -2.86
C SER A 92 11.91 -0.59 -1.56
N PRO A 93 12.61 -1.74 -1.52
CA PRO A 93 12.79 -2.51 -0.29
C PRO A 93 13.47 -1.69 0.81
N TRP A 94 12.99 -1.80 2.05
CA TRP A 94 13.53 -1.05 3.19
C TRP A 94 14.09 -1.97 4.27
N ILE A 95 13.26 -2.85 4.83
CA ILE A 95 13.67 -3.85 5.84
C ILE A 95 13.02 -5.18 5.49
N GLY A 96 13.80 -6.22 5.25
CA GLY A 96 13.22 -7.52 4.91
C GLY A 96 14.25 -8.58 4.55
N THR A 97 13.76 -9.73 4.11
CA THR A 97 14.61 -10.86 3.71
C THR A 97 14.33 -11.22 2.26
N LYS A 98 15.40 -11.45 1.49
CA LYS A 98 15.33 -12.00 0.14
C LYS A 98 15.58 -13.50 0.19
N TYR A 99 14.79 -14.25 -0.55
CA TYR A 99 14.85 -15.69 -0.66
C TYR A 99 14.99 -16.10 -2.13
N SER A 100 15.68 -17.20 -2.37
CA SER A 100 15.70 -17.87 -3.67
C SER A 100 14.33 -18.50 -3.95
N LYS A 101 14.12 -18.94 -5.21
CA LYS A 101 12.92 -19.68 -5.61
C LYS A 101 12.64 -20.94 -4.76
N ASN A 102 13.67 -21.53 -4.17
CA ASN A 102 13.58 -22.71 -3.30
C ASN A 102 13.44 -22.34 -1.81
N GLY A 103 13.30 -21.05 -1.48
CA GLY A 103 13.15 -20.59 -0.11
C GLY A 103 14.45 -20.40 0.68
N LYS A 104 15.63 -20.64 0.07
CA LYS A 104 16.92 -20.36 0.74
C LYS A 104 17.11 -18.86 0.90
N THR A 105 17.50 -18.41 2.09
CA THR A 105 17.85 -17.00 2.33
C THR A 105 19.04 -16.58 1.48
N LEU A 106 18.88 -15.49 0.72
CA LEU A 106 19.93 -14.89 -0.10
C LEU A 106 20.57 -13.68 0.57
N GLY A 107 19.84 -12.98 1.43
CA GLY A 107 20.34 -11.81 2.16
C GLY A 107 19.20 -10.99 2.75
N LYS A 108 19.54 -9.88 3.39
CA LYS A 108 18.58 -9.02 4.08
C LYS A 108 18.71 -7.57 3.63
N TRP A 109 17.58 -6.87 3.61
CA TRP A 109 17.57 -5.42 3.53
C TRP A 109 17.51 -4.84 4.93
N VAL A 110 18.40 -3.90 5.23
CA VAL A 110 18.41 -3.12 6.46
C VAL A 110 18.56 -1.65 6.09
N ASN A 111 17.56 -0.84 6.44
CA ASN A 111 17.52 0.59 6.14
C ASN A 111 17.80 0.93 4.67
N GLY A 112 17.19 0.17 3.75
CA GLY A 112 17.30 0.40 2.31
C GLY A 112 18.64 -0.05 1.70
N LYS A 113 19.42 -0.87 2.41
CA LYS A 113 20.66 -1.47 1.89
C LYS A 113 20.64 -2.98 2.01
N PHE A 114 20.98 -3.68 0.94
CA PHE A 114 21.16 -5.13 0.95
C PHE A 114 22.46 -5.49 1.68
N GLN A 115 22.41 -6.54 2.49
CA GLN A 115 23.50 -7.09 3.30
C GLN A 115 23.86 -8.48 2.80
#